data_AF-A0A176TA48-F1
#
_entry.id   AF-A0A176TA48-F1
#
_cell.length_a   1.000
_cell.length_b   1.000
_cell.length_c   1.000
_cell.angle_alpha   90.00
_cell.angle_beta   90.00
_cell.angle_gamma   90.00
#
_symmetry.space_group_name_H-M   'P 1'
#
loop_
_entity.id
_entity.type
_entity.pdbx_description
1 polymer ?
#
loop_
_entity_poly.entity_id
_entity_poly.type
_entity_poly.pdbx_seq_one_letter_code
_entity_poly.pdbx_strand_id
1 'polypeptide(L)'
;MNYKIIILLILSIGFFSCESNVKKSLKPNETENIEKTVSEPKPEIKIKNEFRDTISVDYLKNKKLLDILKVLPESTMRSWEWKKVDREKTVSFIEKNNFIIDTTEMYNNIKYIQPNTIGIQVVDGFWTLSIYQFEENDFFIVTNDIVGDGNDIQTFNFKNNELTPTKMINWFNDFDSKLLLKNSTECIELLEDNQLTFEYDFRDKNMIKISSWLLNKNESKGCLKGNSINYKLNKSNKTFDITIIYWKNNETE
;
A
#
# COMPACT_ATOMS: atom_id res chain seq x y z
N MET A 1 45.16 -22.99 -4.10
CA MET A 1 43.97 -23.86 -3.93
C MET A 1 43.12 -23.73 -5.18
N ASN A 2 42.86 -24.84 -5.86
CA ASN A 2 42.31 -24.88 -7.22
C ASN A 2 40.76 -24.84 -7.19
N TYR A 3 40.19 -23.68 -7.52
CA TYR A 3 38.74 -23.43 -7.57
C TYR A 3 38.00 -24.26 -8.65
N LYS A 4 38.74 -24.94 -9.54
CA LYS A 4 38.18 -25.82 -10.58
C LYS A 4 37.67 -27.18 -10.07
N ILE A 5 38.03 -27.58 -8.84
CA ILE A 5 37.59 -28.86 -8.26
C ILE A 5 36.25 -28.72 -7.51
N ILE A 6 35.94 -27.53 -6.97
CA ILE A 6 34.71 -27.31 -6.19
C ILE A 6 33.47 -27.21 -7.10
N ILE A 7 33.62 -26.70 -8.32
CA ILE A 7 32.49 -26.57 -9.27
C ILE A 7 32.04 -27.93 -9.83
N LEU A 8 32.89 -28.95 -9.78
CA LEU A 8 32.56 -30.30 -10.28
C LEU A 8 31.81 -31.17 -9.25
N LEU A 9 31.72 -30.74 -7.99
CA LEU A 9 31.04 -31.47 -6.91
C LEU A 9 29.57 -31.04 -6.69
N ILE A 10 29.13 -29.92 -7.25
CA ILE A 10 27.76 -29.41 -7.10
C ILE A 10 26.83 -29.90 -8.23
N LEU A 11 27.39 -30.43 -9.33
CA LEU A 11 26.63 -30.91 -10.50
C LEU A 11 26.21 -32.38 -10.43
N SER A 12 26.59 -33.14 -9.41
CA SER A 12 26.36 -34.59 -9.32
C SER A 12 25.21 -35.03 -8.40
N ILE A 13 24.44 -34.09 -7.82
CA ILE A 13 23.33 -34.42 -6.88
C ILE A 13 21.94 -34.34 -7.55
N GLY A 14 21.85 -34.03 -8.85
CA GLY A 14 20.56 -33.82 -9.55
C GLY A 14 19.94 -35.01 -10.30
N PHE A 15 20.55 -36.21 -10.32
CA PHE A 15 20.12 -37.31 -11.22
C PHE A 15 19.78 -38.63 -10.53
N PHE A 16 19.25 -38.60 -9.30
CA PHE A 16 18.60 -39.77 -8.72
C PHE A 16 17.35 -39.39 -7.92
N SER A 17 16.21 -39.37 -8.59
CA SER A 17 14.96 -39.81 -7.95
C SER A 17 14.04 -40.48 -8.98
N CYS A 18 14.16 -41.80 -8.96
CA CYS A 18 13.29 -42.87 -9.47
C CYS A 18 12.01 -42.50 -10.24
N GLU A 19 12.04 -42.91 -11.52
CA GLU A 19 10.94 -43.62 -12.17
C GLU A 19 10.45 -44.81 -11.34
N SER A 20 9.13 -44.95 -11.19
CA SER A 20 8.50 -46.22 -10.84
C SER A 20 7.71 -46.76 -12.04
N ASN A 21 8.34 -47.74 -12.67
CA ASN A 21 7.84 -48.81 -13.53
C ASN A 21 6.31 -48.93 -13.82
N VAL A 22 6.00 -48.80 -15.11
CA VAL A 22 5.47 -49.86 -16.01
C VAL A 22 4.46 -50.86 -15.42
N LYS A 23 3.22 -50.78 -15.94
CA LYS A 23 2.52 -51.96 -16.51
C LYS A 23 1.72 -51.54 -17.75
N LYS A 24 2.26 -51.88 -18.92
CA LYS A 24 1.47 -52.09 -20.15
C LYS A 24 1.09 -53.56 -20.20
N SER A 25 -0.18 -53.88 -20.46
CA SER A 25 -0.53 -54.81 -21.54
C SER A 25 -2.02 -54.73 -21.93
N LEU A 26 -2.23 -54.88 -23.24
CA LEU A 26 -3.42 -55.36 -23.96
C LEU A 26 -4.58 -54.38 -24.29
N LYS A 27 -4.60 -53.97 -25.57
CA LYS A 27 -5.81 -53.68 -26.39
C LYS A 27 -6.20 -54.98 -27.15
N PRO A 28 -7.28 -55.01 -27.96
CA PRO A 28 -8.64 -54.46 -27.83
C PRO A 28 -9.71 -55.57 -28.04
N ASN A 29 -10.98 -55.32 -27.72
CA ASN A 29 -12.11 -55.94 -28.43
C ASN A 29 -13.36 -55.08 -28.27
N GLU A 30 -13.95 -54.73 -29.41
CA GLU A 30 -15.32 -54.20 -29.52
C GLU A 30 -16.31 -55.27 -29.09
N THR A 31 -17.31 -54.91 -28.28
CA THR A 31 -18.72 -55.19 -28.58
C THR A 31 -19.60 -54.28 -27.71
N GLU A 32 -20.62 -53.70 -28.33
CA GLU A 32 -21.76 -53.02 -27.70
C GLU A 32 -22.35 -53.84 -26.54
N ASN A 33 -22.70 -53.18 -25.44
CA ASN A 33 -24.02 -53.35 -24.84
C ASN A 33 -24.33 -52.23 -23.84
N ILE A 34 -25.57 -51.78 -23.95
CA ILE A 34 -26.21 -50.68 -23.23
C ILE A 34 -26.36 -51.05 -21.75
N GLU A 35 -25.81 -50.24 -20.86
CA GLU A 35 -26.12 -50.35 -19.43
C GLU A 35 -26.43 -48.96 -18.84
N LYS A 36 -27.64 -48.85 -18.27
CA LYS A 36 -28.15 -47.68 -17.56
C LYS A 36 -27.30 -47.44 -16.32
N THR A 37 -26.39 -46.46 -16.38
CA THR A 37 -25.68 -46.00 -15.18
C THR A 37 -26.49 -44.89 -14.52
N VAL A 38 -27.09 -45.26 -13.39
CA VAL A 38 -27.55 -44.35 -12.34
C VAL A 38 -26.43 -43.36 -12.05
N SER A 39 -26.69 -42.07 -12.19
CA SER A 39 -25.73 -41.02 -11.88
C SER A 39 -25.39 -41.08 -10.39
N GLU A 40 -24.21 -41.58 -10.06
CA GLU A 40 -23.60 -41.32 -8.76
C GLU A 40 -23.52 -39.81 -8.57
N PRO A 41 -23.89 -39.28 -7.38
CA PRO A 41 -23.73 -37.87 -7.11
C PRO A 41 -22.22 -37.59 -7.12
N LYS A 42 -21.80 -36.71 -8.04
CA LYS A 42 -20.48 -36.08 -7.98
C LYS A 42 -20.23 -35.65 -6.54
N PRO A 43 -19.10 -36.01 -5.91
CA PRO A 43 -18.75 -35.40 -4.65
C PRO A 43 -18.69 -33.89 -4.89
N GLU A 44 -19.63 -33.15 -4.30
CA GLU A 44 -19.50 -31.72 -4.13
C GLU A 44 -18.16 -31.52 -3.43
N ILE A 45 -17.18 -31.05 -4.19
CA ILE A 45 -16.01 -30.40 -3.61
C ILE A 45 -16.62 -29.24 -2.82
N LYS A 46 -16.82 -29.45 -1.52
CA LYS A 46 -17.03 -28.37 -0.56
C LYS A 46 -15.77 -27.53 -0.62
N ILE A 47 -15.75 -26.57 -1.54
CA ILE A 47 -14.83 -25.46 -1.46
C ILE A 47 -15.23 -24.75 -0.17
N LYS A 48 -14.47 -25.03 0.88
CA LYS A 48 -14.53 -24.33 2.15
C LYS A 48 -14.24 -22.86 1.82
N ASN A 49 -15.28 -22.05 1.66
CA ASN A 49 -15.16 -20.59 1.57
C ASN A 49 -14.77 -20.11 2.97
N GLU A 50 -13.48 -20.19 3.34
CA GLU A 50 -13.08 -19.92 4.72
C GLU A 50 -12.85 -18.44 5.05
N PHE A 51 -12.77 -17.53 4.09
CA PHE A 51 -12.61 -16.11 4.41
C PHE A 51 -13.45 -15.27 3.45
N ARG A 52 -14.65 -14.89 3.90
CA ARG A 52 -15.51 -13.91 3.25
C ARG A 52 -16.16 -13.08 4.33
N ASP A 53 -15.44 -12.08 4.80
CA ASP A 53 -16.09 -11.00 5.55
C ASP A 53 -16.32 -9.81 4.62
N THR A 54 -17.39 -9.08 4.89
CA THR A 54 -17.79 -7.92 4.09
C THR A 54 -17.44 -6.65 4.84
N ILE A 55 -16.72 -5.74 4.19
CA ILE A 55 -16.48 -4.41 4.72
C ILE A 55 -17.53 -3.48 4.13
N SER A 56 -18.39 -2.93 4.98
CA SER A 56 -19.39 -1.94 4.56
C SER A 56 -18.70 -0.67 4.05
N VAL A 57 -19.09 -0.23 2.85
CA VAL A 57 -18.56 0.98 2.21
C VAL A 57 -19.72 1.71 1.55
N ASP A 58 -20.19 2.80 2.18
CA ASP A 58 -21.18 3.69 1.57
C ASP A 58 -20.55 4.36 0.33
N TYR A 59 -21.00 3.95 -0.86
CA TYR A 59 -20.47 4.46 -2.11
C TYR A 59 -20.69 5.96 -2.25
N LEU A 60 -21.89 6.47 -1.94
CA LEU A 60 -22.23 7.88 -2.12
C LEU A 60 -21.37 8.77 -1.23
N LYS A 61 -21.14 8.34 0.01
CA LYS A 61 -20.29 9.05 0.97
C LYS A 61 -18.80 9.07 0.56
N ASN A 62 -18.33 8.03 -0.13
CA ASN A 62 -16.93 7.89 -0.54
C ASN A 62 -16.70 8.13 -2.04
N LYS A 63 -17.72 8.58 -2.77
CA LYS A 63 -17.74 8.60 -4.24
C LYS A 63 -16.52 9.27 -4.85
N LYS A 64 -16.14 10.44 -4.33
CA LYS A 64 -15.02 11.21 -4.88
C LYS A 64 -13.68 10.48 -4.73
N LEU A 65 -13.43 9.89 -3.56
CA LEU A 65 -12.24 9.08 -3.30
C LEU A 65 -12.18 7.87 -4.24
N LEU A 66 -13.31 7.16 -4.39
CA LEU A 66 -13.42 6.00 -5.27
C LEU A 66 -13.30 6.37 -6.76
N ASP A 67 -13.80 7.54 -7.17
CA ASP A 67 -13.61 8.06 -8.52
C ASP A 67 -12.14 8.36 -8.82
N ILE A 68 -11.43 8.97 -7.87
CA ILE A 68 -9.99 9.22 -7.97
C ILE A 68 -9.21 7.89 -8.02
N LEU A 69 -9.58 6.91 -7.20
CA LEU A 69 -8.94 5.59 -7.19
C LEU A 69 -8.92 4.92 -8.57
N LYS A 70 -9.95 5.12 -9.41
CA LYS A 70 -9.99 4.58 -10.78
C LYS A 70 -8.97 5.21 -11.74
N VAL A 71 -8.60 6.47 -11.52
CA VAL A 71 -7.78 7.25 -12.47
C VAL A 71 -6.32 7.40 -12.06
N LEU A 72 -5.94 6.99 -10.85
CA LEU A 72 -4.54 7.05 -10.42
C LEU A 72 -3.61 6.27 -11.37
N PRO A 73 -2.39 6.74 -11.63
CA PRO A 73 -1.37 5.99 -12.37
C PRO A 73 -0.97 4.72 -11.63
N GLU A 74 -0.60 3.67 -12.37
CA GLU A 74 -0.11 2.43 -11.77
C GLU A 74 1.19 2.63 -10.98
N SER A 75 1.96 3.68 -11.28
CA SER A 75 3.17 4.04 -10.51
C SER A 75 2.89 4.28 -9.03
N THR A 76 1.66 4.68 -8.68
CA THR A 76 1.27 4.98 -7.28
C THR A 76 1.07 3.73 -6.44
N MET A 77 1.00 2.55 -7.07
CA MET A 77 0.71 1.26 -6.43
C MET A 77 1.67 0.17 -6.91
N ARG A 78 2.90 0.56 -7.27
CA ARG A 78 3.87 -0.33 -7.92
C ARG A 78 4.15 -1.57 -7.08
N SER A 79 4.30 -1.41 -5.77
CA SER A 79 4.60 -2.52 -4.86
C SER A 79 3.43 -3.48 -4.64
N TRP A 80 2.23 -3.07 -5.04
CA TRP A 80 0.97 -3.79 -4.83
C TRP A 80 0.46 -4.45 -6.11
N GLU A 81 1.04 -4.10 -7.25
CA GLU A 81 0.62 -4.54 -8.58
C GLU A 81 -0.90 -4.37 -8.84
N TRP A 82 -1.55 -3.41 -8.16
CA TRP A 82 -3.00 -3.22 -8.25
C TRP A 82 -3.38 -2.46 -9.54
N LYS A 83 -3.56 -3.24 -10.59
CA LYS A 83 -3.85 -2.77 -11.95
C LYS A 83 -5.07 -1.87 -11.99
N LYS A 84 -5.05 -0.92 -12.94
CA LYS A 84 -6.18 0.01 -13.14
C LYS A 84 -7.52 -0.72 -13.32
N VAL A 85 -7.54 -1.76 -14.14
CA VAL A 85 -8.75 -2.55 -14.43
C VAL A 85 -9.34 -3.20 -13.17
N ASP A 86 -8.52 -3.59 -12.20
CA ASP A 86 -8.99 -4.23 -10.98
C ASP A 86 -9.48 -3.20 -9.95
N ARG A 87 -8.89 -2.01 -9.93
CA ARG A 87 -9.43 -0.83 -9.22
C ARG A 87 -10.81 -0.45 -9.74
N GLU A 88 -10.99 -0.40 -11.06
CA GLU A 88 -12.28 -0.12 -11.70
C GLU A 88 -13.35 -1.14 -11.36
N LYS A 89 -13.02 -2.44 -11.41
CA LYS A 89 -13.93 -3.52 -10.98
C LYS A 89 -14.31 -3.38 -9.51
N THR A 90 -13.33 -3.09 -8.66
CA THR A 90 -13.54 -2.92 -7.21
C THR A 90 -14.51 -1.78 -6.93
N VAL A 91 -14.30 -0.62 -7.55
CA VAL A 91 -15.18 0.54 -7.39
C VAL A 91 -16.59 0.25 -7.93
N SER A 92 -16.69 -0.41 -9.09
CA SER A 92 -17.99 -0.80 -9.66
C SER A 92 -18.75 -1.78 -8.75
N PHE A 93 -18.02 -2.68 -8.08
CA PHE A 93 -18.60 -3.59 -7.09
C PHE A 93 -19.13 -2.83 -5.87
N ILE A 94 -18.35 -1.90 -5.31
CA ILE A 94 -18.78 -1.06 -4.18
C ILE A 94 -19.98 -0.21 -4.57
N GLU A 95 -19.99 0.38 -5.77
CA GLU A 95 -21.12 1.19 -6.28
C GLU A 95 -22.43 0.41 -6.30
N LYS A 96 -22.39 -0.85 -6.72
CA LYS A 96 -23.58 -1.70 -6.81
C LYS A 96 -24.05 -2.22 -5.45
N ASN A 97 -23.12 -2.47 -4.53
CA ASN A 97 -23.38 -3.30 -3.36
C ASN A 97 -23.24 -2.56 -2.02
N ASN A 98 -22.58 -1.39 -1.98
CA ASN A 98 -22.18 -0.67 -0.76
C ASN A 98 -21.35 -1.49 0.23
N PHE A 99 -20.60 -2.47 -0.28
CA PHE A 99 -19.60 -3.22 0.48
C PHE A 99 -18.52 -3.75 -0.47
N ILE A 100 -17.41 -4.22 0.10
CA ILE A 100 -16.41 -5.03 -0.59
C ILE A 100 -16.24 -6.36 0.15
N ILE A 101 -15.90 -7.41 -0.58
CA ILE A 101 -15.57 -8.72 -0.03
C ILE A 101 -14.05 -8.84 0.02
N ASP A 102 -13.49 -9.11 1.19
CA ASP A 102 -12.10 -9.58 1.26
C ASP A 102 -12.09 -11.11 1.23
N THR A 103 -11.44 -11.68 0.20
CA THR A 103 -11.40 -13.12 -0.06
C THR A 103 -9.98 -13.69 -0.11
N THR A 104 -8.97 -12.92 0.30
CA THR A 104 -7.55 -13.31 0.11
C THR A 104 -6.99 -14.05 1.33
N GLU A 105 -6.19 -15.11 1.08
CA GLU A 105 -5.54 -15.94 2.12
C GLU A 105 -4.49 -15.14 2.95
N MET A 106 -4.07 -13.98 2.45
CA MET A 106 -3.16 -13.04 3.12
C MET A 106 -3.81 -11.70 3.47
N TYR A 107 -5.12 -11.56 3.24
CA TYR A 107 -5.89 -10.33 3.38
C TYR A 107 -5.21 -9.07 2.81
N ASN A 108 -5.58 -8.66 1.60
CA ASN A 108 -5.42 -7.28 1.11
C ASN A 108 -6.33 -6.32 1.93
N ASN A 109 -6.22 -6.39 3.27
CA ASN A 109 -7.21 -5.92 4.22
C ASN A 109 -7.21 -4.40 4.15
N ILE A 110 -8.21 -3.87 3.46
CA ILE A 110 -8.60 -2.47 3.55
C ILE A 110 -8.68 -2.13 5.04
N LYS A 111 -7.69 -1.37 5.52
CA LYS A 111 -7.59 -0.93 6.91
C LYS A 111 -8.72 0.04 7.23
N TYR A 112 -9.01 0.90 6.27
CA TYR A 112 -10.10 1.87 6.33
C TYR A 112 -10.45 2.38 4.94
N ILE A 113 -11.74 2.71 4.75
CA ILE A 113 -12.23 3.60 3.71
C ILE A 113 -13.03 4.70 4.39
N GLN A 114 -12.60 5.94 4.19
CA GLN A 114 -13.22 7.16 4.70
C GLN A 114 -13.41 8.14 3.54
N PRO A 115 -14.25 9.19 3.67
CA PRO A 115 -14.53 10.09 2.56
C PRO A 115 -13.30 10.74 1.93
N ASN A 116 -12.24 10.94 2.72
CA ASN A 116 -11.01 11.60 2.31
C ASN A 116 -9.79 10.67 2.21
N THR A 117 -9.88 9.40 2.62
CA THR A 117 -8.70 8.54 2.67
C THR A 117 -9.05 7.04 2.60
N ILE A 118 -8.20 6.27 1.92
CA ILE A 118 -8.22 4.81 1.92
C ILE A 118 -6.83 4.31 2.29
N GLY A 119 -6.79 3.30 3.17
CA GLY A 119 -5.58 2.63 3.59
C GLY A 119 -5.70 1.14 3.36
N ILE A 120 -4.66 0.55 2.75
CA ILE A 120 -4.58 -0.89 2.48
C ILE A 120 -3.31 -1.39 3.14
N GLN A 121 -3.41 -2.51 3.86
CA GLN A 121 -2.31 -3.11 4.58
C GLN A 121 -2.10 -4.55 4.12
N VAL A 122 -0.83 -4.94 3.94
CA VAL A 122 -0.36 -6.32 3.92
C VAL A 122 0.67 -6.51 5.04
N VAL A 123 1.21 -7.72 5.19
CA VAL A 123 2.10 -8.09 6.31
C VAL A 123 3.25 -7.08 6.49
N ASP A 124 3.96 -6.72 5.42
CA ASP A 124 5.15 -5.86 5.47
C ASP A 124 5.01 -4.56 4.67
N GLY A 125 3.77 -4.10 4.43
CA GLY A 125 3.54 -2.92 3.61
C GLY A 125 2.24 -2.20 3.90
N PHE A 126 2.23 -0.90 3.67
CA PHE A 126 1.06 -0.06 3.81
C PHE A 126 0.93 0.92 2.66
N TRP A 127 -0.25 1.00 2.07
CA TRP A 127 -0.55 1.96 1.03
C TRP A 127 -1.67 2.89 1.45
N THR A 128 -1.53 4.17 1.13
CA THR A 128 -2.59 5.16 1.33
C THR A 128 -2.86 5.96 0.08
N LEU A 129 -4.12 6.35 -0.06
CA LEU A 129 -4.56 7.44 -0.92
C LEU A 129 -5.36 8.41 -0.04
N SER A 130 -4.96 9.68 -0.02
CA SER A 130 -5.65 10.73 0.73
C SER A 130 -5.95 11.94 -0.17
N ILE A 131 -7.11 12.56 0.02
CA ILE A 131 -7.60 13.68 -0.76
C ILE A 131 -7.90 14.88 0.13
N TYR A 132 -7.44 16.05 -0.29
CA TYR A 132 -7.61 17.33 0.41
C TYR A 132 -8.35 18.29 -0.51
N GLN A 133 -9.47 18.83 -0.04
CA GLN A 133 -10.30 19.68 -0.87
C GLN A 133 -9.97 21.16 -0.64
N PHE A 134 -9.46 21.83 -1.69
CA PHE A 134 -9.30 23.28 -1.68
C PHE A 134 -10.63 23.99 -1.98
N GLU A 135 -11.26 23.62 -3.08
CA GLU A 135 -12.52 24.20 -3.59
C GLU A 135 -13.45 23.10 -4.11
N GLU A 136 -14.63 23.46 -4.61
CA GLU A 136 -15.48 22.50 -5.31
C GLU A 136 -14.76 21.95 -6.55
N ASN A 137 -14.68 20.62 -6.66
CA ASN A 137 -13.99 19.95 -7.77
C ASN A 137 -12.50 20.29 -7.94
N ASP A 138 -11.83 20.80 -6.90
CA ASP A 138 -10.40 21.07 -6.85
C ASP A 138 -9.79 20.36 -5.63
N PHE A 139 -9.09 19.26 -5.91
CA PHE A 139 -8.53 18.39 -4.90
C PHE A 139 -7.03 18.26 -5.08
N PHE A 140 -6.35 18.18 -3.95
CA PHE A 140 -4.98 17.77 -3.88
C PHE A 140 -4.90 16.35 -3.34
N ILE A 141 -4.16 15.49 -4.03
CA ILE A 141 -4.13 14.05 -3.80
C ILE A 141 -2.72 13.64 -3.41
N VAL A 142 -2.63 12.76 -2.42
CA VAL A 142 -1.38 12.13 -1.98
C VAL A 142 -1.57 10.63 -1.95
N THR A 143 -0.61 9.92 -2.53
CA THR A 143 -0.43 8.50 -2.29
C THR A 143 0.87 8.28 -1.54
N ASN A 144 0.89 7.32 -0.62
CA ASN A 144 2.11 6.84 0.03
C ASN A 144 2.15 5.32 -0.05
N ASP A 145 3.13 4.79 -0.77
CA ASP A 145 3.43 3.36 -0.86
C ASP A 145 4.62 3.05 0.06
N ILE A 146 4.34 2.36 1.17
CA ILE A 146 5.29 2.03 2.23
C ILE A 146 5.66 0.55 2.13
N VAL A 147 6.94 0.26 1.90
CA VAL A 147 7.51 -1.10 1.87
C VAL A 147 8.86 -1.08 2.59
N GLY A 148 9.01 -1.92 3.62
CA GLY A 148 10.15 -1.83 4.53
C GLY A 148 10.21 -0.46 5.21
N ASP A 149 11.39 0.17 5.21
CA ASP A 149 11.59 1.51 5.79
C ASP A 149 11.37 2.65 4.76
N GLY A 150 11.00 2.32 3.53
CA GLY A 150 10.86 3.28 2.43
C GLY A 150 9.44 3.85 2.32
N ASN A 151 9.34 5.12 1.93
CA ASN A 151 8.10 5.79 1.54
C ASN A 151 8.20 6.27 0.07
N ASP A 152 7.34 5.80 -0.82
CA ASP A 152 7.16 6.36 -2.18
C ASP A 152 5.91 7.24 -2.19
N ILE A 153 6.13 8.55 -2.01
CA ILE A 153 5.08 9.55 -1.93
C ILE A 153 4.92 10.25 -3.27
N GLN A 154 3.72 10.13 -3.85
CA GLN A 154 3.36 10.79 -5.10
C GLN A 154 2.19 11.75 -4.89
N THR A 155 2.24 12.90 -5.56
CA THR A 155 1.25 13.97 -5.38
C THR A 155 0.65 14.41 -6.69
N PHE A 156 -0.65 14.73 -6.67
CA PHE A 156 -1.41 15.13 -7.86
C PHE A 156 -2.39 16.25 -7.54
N ASN A 157 -2.65 17.11 -8.52
CA ASN A 157 -3.85 17.95 -8.51
C ASN A 157 -4.95 17.22 -9.31
N PHE A 158 -6.16 17.22 -8.78
CA PHE A 158 -7.33 16.69 -9.46
C PHE A 158 -8.38 17.78 -9.59
N LYS A 159 -8.51 18.28 -10.81
CA LYS A 159 -9.40 19.38 -11.16
C LYS A 159 -10.19 19.04 -12.41
N ASN A 160 -11.50 19.25 -12.38
CA ASN A 160 -12.37 19.00 -13.54
C ASN A 160 -12.22 17.58 -14.13
N ASN A 161 -12.06 16.56 -13.28
CA ASN A 161 -11.81 15.16 -13.64
C ASN A 161 -10.47 14.88 -14.33
N GLU A 162 -9.54 15.84 -14.34
CA GLU A 162 -8.19 15.67 -14.84
C GLU A 162 -7.22 15.51 -13.67
N LEU A 163 -6.41 14.46 -13.72
CA LEU A 163 -5.35 14.19 -12.75
C LEU A 163 -4.02 14.67 -13.34
N THR A 164 -3.40 15.66 -12.70
CA THR A 164 -2.11 16.21 -13.12
C THR A 164 -1.06 15.96 -12.04
N PRO A 165 0.07 15.33 -12.35
CA PRO A 165 1.19 15.24 -11.42
C PRO A 165 1.57 16.65 -10.97
N THR A 166 1.69 16.84 -9.66
CA THR A 166 2.18 18.09 -9.10
C THR A 166 3.38 17.79 -8.24
N LYS A 167 4.29 18.76 -8.12
CA LYS A 167 5.26 18.73 -7.03
C LYS A 167 4.52 18.98 -5.73
N MET A 168 5.06 18.47 -4.64
CA MET A 168 4.55 18.70 -3.29
C MET A 168 4.39 20.21 -3.04
N ILE A 169 3.14 20.69 -2.88
CA ILE A 169 2.78 22.11 -2.71
C ILE A 169 3.22 22.67 -1.35
N ASN A 170 4.43 23.22 -1.22
CA ASN A 170 4.93 23.91 0.01
C ASN A 170 5.01 23.07 1.32
N TRP A 171 4.85 21.75 1.26
CA TRP A 171 4.53 20.94 2.45
C TRP A 171 5.31 19.61 2.55
N PHE A 172 6.40 19.52 1.79
CA PHE A 172 7.36 18.41 1.88
C PHE A 172 8.77 18.83 1.47
N ASN A 173 8.89 19.81 0.57
CA ASN A 173 10.19 20.42 0.32
C ASN A 173 10.68 21.05 1.62
N ASP A 174 11.78 20.50 2.11
CA ASP A 174 12.54 20.98 3.25
C ASP A 174 11.77 20.92 4.59
N PHE A 175 10.84 19.97 4.79
CA PHE A 175 10.14 19.83 6.08
C PHE A 175 11.13 19.57 7.23
N ASP A 176 12.14 18.75 6.95
CA ASP A 176 13.29 18.44 7.78
C ASP A 176 14.04 19.73 8.17
N SER A 177 14.28 20.64 7.22
CA SER A 177 14.88 21.95 7.52
C SER A 177 14.04 22.79 8.50
N LYS A 178 12.71 22.61 8.52
CA LYS A 178 11.84 23.34 9.47
C LYS A 178 12.02 22.84 10.89
N LEU A 179 12.43 21.57 11.06
CA LEU A 179 12.74 20.98 12.36
C LEU A 179 14.06 21.54 12.94
N LEU A 180 14.99 22.01 12.11
CA LEU A 180 16.27 22.53 12.56
C LEU A 180 16.11 23.74 13.49
N LEU A 181 16.81 23.68 14.62
CA LEU A 181 17.09 24.82 15.48
C LEU A 181 18.28 25.62 14.95
N LYS A 182 19.27 24.94 14.36
CA LYS A 182 20.50 25.51 13.80
C LYS A 182 20.84 24.85 12.46
N ASN A 183 21.35 25.64 11.52
CA ASN A 183 21.80 25.14 10.21
C ASN A 183 23.30 24.82 10.22
N SER A 184 23.79 24.10 11.23
CA SER A 184 25.15 23.55 11.25
C SER A 184 25.20 22.22 10.52
N THR A 185 26.35 21.89 9.93
CA THR A 185 26.58 20.62 9.21
C THR A 185 26.15 19.41 10.04
N GLU A 186 26.57 19.33 11.30
CA GLU A 186 26.19 18.24 12.23
C GLU A 186 24.67 18.06 12.38
N CYS A 187 23.90 19.16 12.42
CA CYS A 187 22.45 19.08 12.59
C CYS A 187 21.72 18.71 11.31
N ILE A 188 22.29 19.05 10.16
CA ILE A 188 21.80 18.64 8.84
C ILE A 188 22.06 17.14 8.65
N GLU A 189 23.29 16.68 8.93
CA GLU A 189 23.68 15.27 8.89
C GLU A 189 22.80 14.41 9.80
N LEU A 190 22.48 14.90 11.02
CA LEU A 190 21.54 14.22 11.92
C LEU A 190 20.18 13.95 11.27
N LEU A 191 19.64 14.89 10.48
CA LEU A 191 18.35 14.69 9.80
C LEU A 191 18.47 13.76 8.60
N GLU A 192 19.55 13.88 7.83
CA GLU A 192 19.84 13.03 6.67
C GLU A 192 19.97 11.56 7.10
N ASP A 193 20.73 11.29 8.17
CA ASP A 193 20.92 9.94 8.73
C ASP A 193 19.61 9.33 9.26
N ASN A 194 18.65 10.17 9.62
CA ASN A 194 17.36 9.76 10.19
C ASN A 194 16.20 9.91 9.21
N GLN A 195 16.46 10.15 7.91
CA GLN A 195 15.41 10.45 6.94
C GLN A 195 14.37 9.31 6.82
N LEU A 196 14.80 8.06 6.90
CA LEU A 196 13.92 6.88 6.82
C LEU A 196 13.07 6.67 8.08
N THR A 197 13.37 7.39 9.17
CA THR A 197 12.66 7.25 10.44
C THR A 197 11.37 8.07 10.49
N PHE A 198 11.12 8.89 9.46
CA PHE A 198 9.93 9.75 9.40
C PHE A 198 8.70 8.99 8.88
N GLU A 199 7.65 9.04 9.67
CA GLU A 199 6.31 8.56 9.33
C GLU A 199 5.42 9.72 8.90
N TYR A 200 4.53 9.43 7.96
CA TYR A 200 3.59 10.40 7.41
C TYR A 200 2.15 9.96 7.66
N ASP A 201 1.39 10.78 8.39
CA ASP A 201 -0.03 10.57 8.65
C ASP A 201 -0.89 11.53 7.82
N PHE A 202 -1.57 10.96 6.82
CA PHE A 202 -2.45 11.66 5.88
C PHE A 202 -3.95 11.45 6.16
N ARG A 203 -4.32 10.88 7.32
CA ARG A 203 -5.70 10.45 7.57
C ARG A 203 -6.67 11.62 7.80
N ASP A 204 -6.20 12.73 8.37
CA ASP A 204 -7.05 13.88 8.66
C ASP A 204 -7.31 14.70 7.39
N LYS A 205 -8.58 15.01 7.10
CA LYS A 205 -9.00 15.75 5.90
C LYS A 205 -8.46 17.19 5.80
N ASN A 206 -7.95 17.74 6.89
CA ASN A 206 -7.45 19.11 7.01
C ASN A 206 -6.03 19.18 7.58
N MET A 207 -5.41 18.07 7.94
CA MET A 207 -4.11 18.06 8.61
C MET A 207 -3.20 16.94 8.12
N ILE A 208 -1.91 17.24 8.10
CA ILE A 208 -0.86 16.25 7.89
C ILE A 208 0.09 16.29 9.06
N LYS A 209 0.51 15.11 9.50
CA LYS A 209 1.50 14.98 10.57
C LYS A 209 2.68 14.21 10.05
N ILE A 210 3.86 14.70 10.35
CA ILE A 210 5.13 14.04 10.05
C ILE A 210 5.86 13.90 11.37
N SER A 211 6.31 12.69 11.71
CA SER A 211 7.02 12.43 12.96
C SER A 211 8.10 11.38 12.78
N SER A 212 9.27 11.61 13.36
CA SER A 212 10.31 10.58 13.45
C SER A 212 10.07 9.66 14.66
N TRP A 213 10.14 8.35 14.44
CA TRP A 213 10.06 7.35 15.51
C TRP A 213 11.41 7.11 16.21
N LEU A 214 12.52 7.65 15.70
CA LEU A 214 13.86 7.46 16.28
C LEU A 214 14.38 8.72 17.00
N LEU A 215 14.18 9.90 16.40
CA LEU A 215 14.68 11.16 16.97
C LEU A 215 13.95 11.48 18.28
N ASN A 216 14.70 11.72 19.35
CA ASN A 216 14.18 12.05 20.67
C ASN A 216 14.76 13.37 21.20
N LYS A 217 14.10 13.92 22.21
CA LYS A 217 14.45 15.24 22.76
C LYS A 217 15.81 15.24 23.45
N ASN A 218 16.19 14.15 24.10
CA ASN A 218 17.39 14.10 24.93
C ASN A 218 18.66 14.23 24.07
N GLU A 219 18.68 13.50 22.95
CA GLU A 219 19.82 13.44 22.03
C GLU A 219 19.81 14.60 21.03
N SER A 220 18.63 15.05 20.60
CA SER A 220 18.52 15.96 19.45
C SER A 220 18.16 17.41 19.78
N LYS A 221 17.88 17.79 21.04
CA LYS A 221 17.51 19.18 21.43
C LYS A 221 18.54 20.26 21.09
N GLY A 222 19.82 19.88 20.94
CA GLY A 222 20.88 20.80 20.54
C GLY A 222 20.77 21.23 19.07
N CYS A 223 20.12 20.41 18.26
CA CYS A 223 19.98 20.55 16.82
C CYS A 223 18.56 20.83 16.34
N LEU A 224 17.54 20.30 17.01
CA LEU A 224 16.16 20.31 16.54
C LEU A 224 15.22 21.05 17.51
N LYS A 225 14.19 21.68 16.94
CA LYS A 225 13.04 22.26 17.67
C LYS A 225 12.04 21.19 18.13
N GLY A 226 11.99 20.06 17.42
CA GLY A 226 11.10 18.93 17.64
C GLY A 226 11.42 17.79 16.67
N ASN A 227 10.84 16.61 16.92
CA ASN A 227 10.88 15.46 16.01
C ASN A 227 9.60 15.31 15.18
N SER A 228 8.61 16.18 15.44
CA SER A 228 7.27 16.11 14.85
C SER A 228 6.79 17.47 14.40
N ILE A 229 6.08 17.50 13.28
CA ILE A 229 5.52 18.71 12.66
C ILE A 229 4.09 18.45 12.18
N ASN A 230 3.20 19.39 12.49
CA ASN A 230 1.81 19.35 12.02
C ASN A 230 1.58 20.48 11.02
N TYR A 231 0.99 20.11 9.89
CA TYR A 231 0.54 21.02 8.85
C TYR A 231 -0.99 21.08 8.82
N LYS A 232 -1.56 22.26 8.57
CA LYS A 232 -3.00 22.45 8.42
C LYS A 232 -3.31 23.03 7.05
N LEU A 233 -4.34 22.49 6.42
CA LEU A 233 -4.85 22.93 5.13
C LEU A 233 -5.29 24.40 5.20
N ASN A 234 -4.69 25.24 4.35
CA ASN A 234 -5.12 26.59 4.08
C ASN A 234 -5.77 26.64 2.70
N LYS A 235 -7.12 26.67 2.71
CA LYS A 235 -7.91 26.67 1.47
C LYS A 235 -7.76 27.97 0.67
N SER A 236 -7.45 29.08 1.33
CA SER A 236 -7.45 30.42 0.71
C SER A 236 -6.31 30.59 -0.28
N ASN A 237 -5.15 30.00 0.03
CA ASN A 237 -3.93 30.06 -0.79
C ASN A 237 -3.56 28.68 -1.37
N LYS A 238 -4.38 27.65 -1.11
CA LYS A 238 -4.17 26.27 -1.55
C LYS A 238 -2.83 25.69 -1.07
N THR A 239 -2.44 25.98 0.17
CA THR A 239 -1.22 25.45 0.81
C THR A 239 -1.53 24.66 2.08
N PHE A 240 -0.48 24.13 2.70
CA PHE A 240 -0.53 23.67 4.07
C PHE A 240 0.44 24.46 4.93
N ASP A 241 -0.07 25.02 6.02
CA ASP A 241 0.70 25.89 6.91
C ASP A 241 1.12 25.13 8.17
N ILE A 242 2.35 25.37 8.63
CA ILE A 242 2.86 24.78 9.87
C ILE A 242 2.04 25.34 11.03
N THR A 243 1.48 24.44 11.83
CA THR A 243 0.72 24.81 13.04
C THR A 243 1.55 24.63 14.30
N ILE A 244 2.33 23.56 14.38
CA ILE A 244 3.18 23.27 15.54
C ILE A 244 4.34 22.37 15.15
N ILE A 245 5.49 22.62 15.79
CA ILE A 245 6.63 21.71 15.86
C ILE A 245 6.79 21.33 17.34
N TYR A 246 6.89 20.04 17.61
CA TYR A 246 6.91 19.52 18.99
C TYR A 246 7.72 18.24 19.09
N TRP A 247 8.00 17.85 20.34
CA TRP A 247 8.57 16.55 20.67
C TRP A 247 7.42 15.58 20.94
N LYS A 248 7.24 14.60 20.06
CA LYS A 248 6.41 13.42 20.30
C LYS A 248 7.26 12.42 21.08
N ASN A 249 6.75 11.98 22.23
CA ASN A 249 7.39 10.92 22.98
C ASN A 249 7.20 9.62 22.20
N ASN A 250 8.29 8.90 21.97
CA ASN A 250 8.21 7.55 21.43
C ASN A 250 7.87 6.63 22.62
N GLU A 251 6.97 5.66 22.43
CA GLU A 251 6.43 4.80 23.50
C GLU A 251 7.46 3.82 24.12
N THR A 252 8.76 4.09 23.92
CA THR A 252 9.90 3.31 24.40
C THR A 252 10.70 3.97 25.52
N GLU A 253 10.25 5.11 26.09
CA GLU A 253 10.81 5.73 27.31
C GLU A 253 10.14 5.25 28.60
#